data_AF-B1XTZ2-F1
#
_entry.id   AF-B1XTZ2-F1
#
_cell.length_a   1.000
_cell.length_b   1.000
_cell.length_c   1.000
_cell.angle_alpha   90.00
_cell.angle_beta   90.00
_cell.angle_gamma   90.00
#
_symmetry.space_group_name_H-M   'P 1'
#
loop_
_entity.id
_entity.type
_entity.pdbx_description
1 polymer ?
#
loop_
_entity_poly.entity_id
_entity_poly.type
_entity_poly.pdbx_seq_one_letter_code
_entity_poly.pdbx_strand_id
1 'polypeptide(L)' 'MEEDIERYVDAQSIELAKVESSFAVPHRICVSYNEAARLLDGGESVDTVPMSQQHAAWLQEYVDENYRPEPKKTP' A
#
# COMPACT_ATOMS: atom_id res chain seq x y z
N MET A 1 4.60 12.94 -11.01
CA MET A 1 3.81 11.80 -11.49
C MET A 1 2.37 12.15 -11.14
N GLU A 2 1.66 12.81 -12.04
CA GLU A 2 0.22 13.08 -11.85
C GLU A 2 -0.50 11.76 -12.10
N GLU A 3 -0.59 10.93 -11.06
CA GLU A 3 -1.48 9.78 -11.11
C GLU A 3 -2.92 10.30 -11.06
N ASP A 4 -3.77 9.70 -11.88
CA ASP A 4 -5.19 10.04 -11.99
C ASP A 4 -5.92 9.65 -10.69
N ILE A 5 -5.88 10.56 -9.71
CA ILE A 5 -6.46 10.40 -8.36
C ILE A 5 -7.91 9.93 -8.44
N GLU A 6 -8.61 10.34 -9.52
CA GLU A 6 -10.00 9.98 -9.80
C GLU A 6 -10.22 8.46 -9.94
N ARG A 7 -9.16 7.70 -10.23
CA ARG A 7 -9.23 6.24 -10.36
C ARG A 7 -9.35 5.51 -9.01
N TYR A 8 -8.87 6.11 -7.93
CA TYR A 8 -8.68 5.40 -6.66
C TYR A 8 -9.36 6.07 -5.47
N VAL A 9 -9.84 7.30 -5.65
CA VAL A 9 -10.56 8.07 -4.65
C VAL A 9 -12.04 8.10 -5.00
N ASP A 10 -12.93 7.96 -4.01
CA ASP A 10 -14.37 8.02 -4.25
C ASP A 10 -14.82 9.40 -4.75
N ALA A 11 -15.99 9.46 -5.39
CA ALA A 11 -16.50 10.69 -6.01
C ALA A 11 -16.67 11.86 -5.02
N GLN A 12 -16.93 11.58 -3.73
CA GLN A 12 -17.09 12.63 -2.72
C GLN A 12 -15.73 13.22 -2.33
N SER A 13 -14.70 12.39 -2.30
CA SER A 13 -13.34 12.76 -1.95
C SER A 13 -12.58 13.43 -3.12
N ILE A 14 -12.98 13.19 -4.37
CA ILE A 14 -12.41 13.87 -5.56
C ILE A 14 -12.67 15.38 -5.51
N GLU A 15 -13.92 15.79 -5.22
CA GLU A 15 -14.28 17.21 -5.16
C GLU A 15 -13.49 17.92 -4.04
N LEU A 16 -13.33 17.26 -2.89
CA LEU A 16 -12.56 17.79 -1.78
C LEU A 16 -11.07 17.92 -2.13
N ALA A 17 -10.48 16.89 -2.76
CA ALA A 17 -9.08 16.91 -3.19
C ALA A 17 -8.77 17.97 -4.26
N LYS A 18 -9.75 18.30 -5.13
CA LYS A 18 -9.61 19.36 -6.15
C LYS A 18 -9.69 20.76 -5.58
N VAL A 19 -10.47 20.96 -4.52
CA VAL A 19 -10.69 22.27 -3.89
C VAL A 19 -9.61 22.59 -2.85
N GLU A 20 -9.18 21.60 -2.07
CA GLU A 20 -8.23 21.77 -0.96
C GLU A 20 -6.86 21.18 -1.31
N SER A 21 -5.89 22.03 -1.67
CA SER A 21 -4.53 21.60 -2.04
C SER A 21 -3.73 20.96 -0.90
N SER A 22 -4.22 21.06 0.34
CA SER A 22 -3.64 20.42 1.53
C SER A 22 -4.24 19.05 1.87
N PHE A 23 -5.22 18.60 1.09
CA PHE A 23 -5.84 17.29 1.29
C PHE A 23 -4.82 16.18 1.03
N ALA A 24 -4.62 15.29 2.01
CA ALA A 24 -3.70 14.17 1.88
C ALA A 24 -4.31 13.11 0.95
N VAL A 25 -3.64 12.82 -0.16
CA VAL A 25 -4.07 11.81 -1.14
C VAL A 25 -3.11 10.63 -1.11
N PRO A 26 -3.60 9.38 -0.97
CA PRO A 26 -2.73 8.21 -1.03
C PRO A 26 -2.20 8.04 -2.47
N HIS A 27 -0.88 8.10 -2.61
CA HIS A 27 -0.20 7.90 -3.90
C HIS A 27 0.13 6.43 -4.18
N ARG A 28 0.22 5.59 -3.15
CA ARG A 28 0.59 4.19 -3.33
C ARG A 28 0.02 3.31 -2.23
N ILE A 29 -0.40 2.12 -2.61
CA ILE A 29 -0.80 1.06 -1.68
C ILE A 29 0.09 -0.15 -1.95
N CYS A 30 0.72 -0.68 -0.91
CA CYS A 30 1.50 -1.91 -1.02
C CYS A 30 1.38 -2.74 0.25
N VAL A 31 1.59 -4.05 0.11
CA VAL A 31 1.60 -5.02 1.22
C VAL A 31 3.03 -5.38 1.67
N SER A 32 4.03 -4.73 1.10
CA SER A 32 5.45 -5.01 1.36
C SER A 32 6.00 -4.09 2.45
N TYR A 33 6.36 -4.66 3.60
CA TYR A 33 7.06 -3.92 4.65
C TYR A 33 8.40 -3.35 4.19
N ASN A 34 9.12 -4.05 3.31
CA ASN A 34 10.40 -3.56 2.79
C ASN A 34 10.24 -2.32 1.91
N GLU A 35 9.16 -2.26 1.13
CA GLU A 35 8.88 -1.08 0.30
C GLU A 35 8.41 0.10 1.15
N ALA A 36 7.54 -0.17 2.13
CA ALA A 36 7.12 0.84 3.10
C ALA A 36 8.31 1.45 3.87
N ALA A 37 9.26 0.63 4.33
CA ALA A 37 10.47 1.10 5.00
C ALA A 37 11.33 1.97 4.09
N ARG A 38 11.52 1.58 2.82
CA ARG A 38 12.27 2.40 1.85
C ARG A 38 11.62 3.76 1.60
N LEU A 39 10.30 3.83 1.56
CA LEU A 39 9.56 5.09 1.42
C LEU A 39 9.76 5.99 2.65
N LEU A 40 9.65 5.41 3.85
CA LEU A 40 9.92 6.13 5.10
C LEU A 40 11.36 6.66 5.16
N ASP A 41 12.35 5.84 4.80
CA ASP A 41 13.76 6.25 4.73
C ASP A 41 13.99 7.36 3.69
N GLY A 42 13.15 7.42 2.66
CA GLY A 42 13.12 8.47 1.65
C GLY A 42 12.43 9.77 2.09
N GLY A 43 11.84 9.80 3.30
CA GLY A 43 11.12 10.94 3.85
C GLY A 43 9.64 11.04 3.46
N GLU A 44 9.09 10.00 2.82
CA GLU A 44 7.67 9.95 2.49
C GLU A 44 6.81 9.68 3.74
N SER A 45 5.57 10.18 3.73
CA SER A 45 4.58 9.82 4.74
C SER A 45 3.97 8.46 4.42
N VAL A 46 4.06 7.51 5.35
CA VAL A 46 3.52 6.15 5.19
C VAL A 46 2.60 5.82 6.36
N ASP A 47 1.31 5.74 6.08
CA ASP A 47 0.30 5.31 7.03
C ASP A 47 -0.01 3.82 6.88
N THR A 48 -0.29 3.16 8.02
CA THR A 48 -0.76 1.77 8.01
C THR A 48 -2.28 1.72 8.15
N VAL A 49 -2.91 0.83 7.39
CA VAL A 49 -4.34 0.55 7.47
C VAL A 49 -4.57 -0.93 7.75
N PRO A 50 -5.60 -1.30 8.52
CA PRO A 50 -5.94 -2.70 8.74
C PRO A 50 -6.24 -3.41 7.40
N MET A 51 -5.59 -4.54 7.17
CA MET A 51 -5.85 -5.36 5.99
C MET A 51 -7.20 -6.07 6.13
N SER A 52 -8.05 -5.97 5.10
CA SER A 52 -9.32 -6.70 5.07
C SER A 52 -9.07 -8.20 4.90
N GLN A 53 -10.03 -9.03 5.34
CA GLN A 53 -9.93 -10.49 5.16
C GLN A 53 -9.83 -10.89 3.69
N GLN A 54 -10.50 -10.17 2.79
CA GLN A 54 -10.43 -10.41 1.34
C GLN A 54 -9.02 -10.19 0.80
N HIS A 55 -8.36 -9.07 1.16
CA HIS A 55 -7.00 -8.79 0.72
C HIS A 55 -5.98 -9.75 1.35
N ALA A 56 -6.20 -10.16 2.60
CA ALA A 56 -5.36 -11.14 3.27
C ALA A 56 -5.44 -12.51 2.58
N ALA A 57 -6.63 -12.96 2.18
CA ALA A 57 -6.80 -14.20 1.44
C ALA A 57 -6.07 -14.17 0.09
N TRP A 58 -6.23 -13.09 -0.68
CA TRP A 58 -5.52 -12.91 -1.95
C TRP A 58 -3.99 -12.91 -1.77
N LEU A 59 -3.49 -12.23 -0.74
CA LEU A 59 -2.05 -12.21 -0.44
C LEU A 59 -1.55 -13.61 -0.04
N GLN A 60 -2.34 -14.35 0.73
CA GLN A 60 -2.00 -15.71 1.13
C GLN A 60 -1.84 -16.62 -0.09
N GLU A 61 -2.79 -16.60 -1.03
CA GLU A 61 -2.71 -17.39 -2.27
C GLU A 61 -1.43 -17.08 -3.05
N TYR A 62 -1.11 -15.78 -3.22
CA TYR A 62 0.12 -15.37 -3.91
C TYR A 62 1.38 -15.87 -3.17
N VAL A 63 1.43 -15.75 -1.85
CA VAL A 63 2.56 -16.19 -1.02
C VAL A 63 2.72 -17.71 -1.09
N ASP A 64 1.64 -18.47 -1.01
CA ASP A 64 1.67 -19.93 -1.09
C ASP A 64 2.26 -20.39 -2.43
N GLU A 65 1.87 -19.74 -3.52
CA GLU A 65 2.37 -20.06 -4.87
C GLU A 65 3.85 -19.67 -5.05
N ASN A 66 4.27 -18.50 -4.55
CA ASN A 66 5.53 -17.88 -4.97
C ASN A 66 6.64 -17.88 -3.91
N TYR A 67 6.31 -17.94 -2.62
CA TYR A 67 7.29 -17.84 -1.56
C TYR A 67 7.88 -19.22 -1.22
N ARG A 68 9.21 -19.31 -1.29
CA ARG A 68 9.98 -20.51 -0.89
C ARG A 68 11.05 -20.06 0.12
N PRO A 69 10.73 -20.02 1.43
CA PRO A 69 11.70 -19.60 2.44
C PRO A 69 12.89 -20.55 2.44
N GLU A 70 14.08 -20.01 2.63
CA GLU A 70 15.25 -20.85 2.86
C GLU A 70 15.03 -21.72 4.11
N PRO A 71 15.36 -23.02 4.05
CA PRO A 71 15.30 -23.88 5.23
C PRO A 71 16.11 -23.26 6.36
N LYS A 72 15.55 -23.21 7.56
CA LYS A 72 16.30 -22.78 8.74
C LYS A 72 17.52 -23.68 8.89
N LYS A 73 18.70 -23.10 9.01
CA LYS A 73 19.90 -23.84 9.39
C LYS A 73 19.68 -24.37 10.80
N THR A 74 19.55 -25.69 10.94
CA THR A 74 19.66 -26.34 12.25
C THR A 74 21.11 -26.22 12.72
N PRO A 75 21.35 -25.99 14.03
CA PRO A 75 22.70 -25.92 14.59
C PRO A 75 23.55 -27.16 14.30
#